data_AF-A0A392RKX9-F1
#
_entry.id   AF-A0A392RKX9-F1
#
_cell.length_a   1.000
_cell.length_b   1.000
_cell.length_c   1.000
_cell.angle_alpha   90.00
_cell.angle_beta   90.00
_cell.angle_gamma   90.00
#
_symmetry.space_group_name_H-M   'P 1'
#
loop_
_entity.id
_entity.type
_entity.pdbx_description
1 polymer ?
#
loop_
_entity_poly.entity_id
_entity_poly.type
_entity_poly.pdbx_seq_one_letter_code
_entity_poly.pdbx_strand_id
1 'polypeptide(L)' 'MRRAVDIGLFKGFPIRSGGLSISHLQYADDTLCIGEASVENIWVIKAILRGFELASDLRVNFWKSSLMGINVSDNFMEVA' A
#
# COMPACT_ATOMS: atom_id res chain seq x y z
N MET A 1 3.88 -5.73 4.95
CA MET A 1 3.83 -5.73 3.47
C MET A 1 4.24 -7.06 2.86
N ARG A 2 5.51 -7.51 2.94
CA ARG A 2 5.97 -8.77 2.30
C ARG A 2 5.01 -9.96 2.48
N ARG A 3 4.70 -10.30 3.74
CA ARG A 3 3.76 -11.39 4.05
C ARG A 3 2.39 -11.23 3.40
N ALA A 4 1.86 -10.01 3.28
CA ALA A 4 0.57 -9.76 2.64
C ALA A 4 0.61 -10.03 1.12
N VAL A 5 1.76 -9.81 0.49
CA VAL A 5 1.99 -10.19 -0.91
C VAL A 5 2.11 -11.72 -1.04
N ASP A 6 2.88 -12.35 -0.16
CA ASP A 6 3.14 -13.80 -0.21
C ASP A 6 1.85 -14.62 -0.06
N ILE A 7 0.89 -14.13 0.71
CA ILE A 7 -0.44 -14.76 0.89
C ILE A 7 -1.50 -14.24 -0.10
N GLY A 8 -1.13 -13.38 -1.05
CA GLY A 8 -2.02 -12.88 -2.09
C GLY A 8 -3.05 -11.84 -1.65
N LEU A 9 -2.96 -11.30 -0.43
CA LEU A 9 -3.85 -10.23 0.04
C LEU A 9 -3.50 -8.88 -0.59
N PHE A 10 -2.21 -8.63 -0.85
CA PHE A 10 -1.75 -7.40 -1.48
C PHE A 10 -1.13 -7.68 -2.85
N LYS A 11 -1.64 -7.04 -3.89
CA LYS A 11 -1.11 -7.15 -5.25
C LYS A 11 -0.15 -5.99 -5.54
N GLY A 12 1.15 -6.27 -5.51
CA GLY A 12 2.20 -5.30 -5.86
C GLY A 12 2.25 -4.99 -7.36
N PHE A 13 3.00 -3.95 -7.72
CA PHE A 13 3.18 -3.52 -9.10
C PHE A 13 4.30 -4.31 -9.81
N PRO A 14 3.99 -5.08 -10.88
CA PRO A 14 5.00 -5.82 -11.63
C PRO A 14 5.85 -4.90 -12.50
N ILE A 15 7.18 -4.91 -12.32
CA ILE A 15 8.11 -4.13 -13.16
C ILE A 15 8.24 -4.76 -14.56
N ARG A 16 8.20 -6.10 -14.62
CA ARG A 16 8.24 -6.87 -15.87
C ARG A 16 7.32 -8.07 -15.75
N SER A 17 6.80 -8.54 -16.88
CA SER A 17 6.03 -9.78 -16.94
C SER A 17 6.86 -10.96 -16.40
N GLY A 18 6.30 -11.69 -15.43
CA GLY A 18 6.97 -12.82 -14.78
C GLY A 18 8.21 -12.47 -13.95
N GLY A 19 8.42 -11.20 -13.61
CA GLY A 19 9.58 -10.76 -12.83
C GLY A 19 9.25 -10.17 -11.47
N LEU A 20 10.13 -9.27 -11.01
CA LEU A 20 10.02 -8.60 -9.73
C LEU A 20 8.76 -7.74 -9.68
N SER A 21 7.98 -7.92 -8.61
CA SER A 21 6.88 -7.04 -8.25
C SER A 21 7.28 -6.19 -7.05
N ILE A 22 7.13 -4.87 -7.16
CA ILE A 22 7.38 -3.93 -6.06
C ILE A 22 6.05 -3.72 -5.33
N SER A 23 6.06 -3.96 -4.02
CA SER A 23 4.91 -3.68 -3.16
C SER A 23 5.12 -2.52 -2.20
N HIS A 24 6.37 -2.24 -1.84
CA HIS A 24 6.74 -1.18 -0.90
C HIS A 24 8.21 -0.80 -1.04
N LEU A 25 8.53 0.44 -0.68
CA LEU A 25 9.88 0.97 -0.51
C LEU A 25 9.93 1.66 0.86
N GLN A 26 10.89 1.29 1.70
CA GLN A 26 11.05 1.85 3.04
C GLN A 26 12.31 2.71 3.09
N TYR A 27 12.16 3.91 3.62
CA TYR A 27 13.22 4.84 4.00
C TYR A 27 13.20 5.00 5.53
N ALA A 28 14.05 5.86 6.07
CA ALA A 28 14.16 6.05 7.52
C ALA A 28 12.83 6.50 8.15
N ASP A 29 12.20 7.51 7.56
CA ASP A 29 10.97 8.13 8.10
C ASP A 29 9.73 7.88 7.23
N ASP A 30 9.93 7.48 5.97
CA ASP A 30 8.86 7.36 4.97
C ASP A 30 8.76 5.94 4.43
N THR A 31 7.53 5.50 4.16
CA THR A 31 7.26 4.24 3.46
C THR A 31 6.32 4.49 2.30
N LEU A 32 6.75 4.14 1.09
CA LEU A 32 5.93 4.17 -0.10
C LEU A 32 5.33 2.78 -0.33
N CYS A 33 4.01 2.69 -0.44
CA CYS A 33 3.31 1.46 -0.82
C CYS A 33 2.87 1.56 -2.29
N ILE A 34 3.16 0.54 -3.10
CA ILE A 34 2.91 0.54 -4.54
C ILE A 34 2.15 -0.74 -4.89
N GLY A 35 1.02 -0.63 -5.56
CA GLY A 35 0.23 -1.80 -5.94
C GLY A 35 -0.80 -1.48 -7.01
N GLU A 36 -1.57 -2.51 -7.37
CA GLU A 36 -2.72 -2.37 -8.26
C GLU A 36 -3.77 -1.43 -7.64
N ALA A 37 -4.39 -0.61 -8.48
CA ALA A 37 -5.50 0.27 -8.11
C ALA A 37 -6.75 -0.56 -7.79
N SER A 38 -6.86 -0.97 -6.54
CA SER A 38 -7.94 -1.82 -6.05
C SER A 38 -8.30 -1.42 -4.62
N VAL A 39 -9.58 -1.49 -4.30
CA VAL A 39 -10.10 -1.17 -2.95
C VAL A 39 -9.54 -2.17 -1.94
N GLU A 40 -9.33 -3.41 -2.34
CA GLU A 40 -8.72 -4.48 -1.55
C GLU A 40 -7.30 -4.12 -1.11
N ASN A 41 -6.46 -3.62 -2.03
CA ASN A 41 -5.10 -3.19 -1.70
C ASN A 41 -5.10 -2.03 -0.70
N ILE A 42 -6.00 -1.05 -0.85
CA ILE A 42 -6.16 0.08 0.07
C ILE A 42 -6.54 -0.42 1.47
N TRP A 43 -7.51 -1.34 1.54
CA TRP A 43 -7.90 -1.98 2.80
C TRP A 43 -6.75 -2.70 3.48
N VAL A 44 -5.95 -3.44 2.71
CA VAL A 44 -4.80 -4.16 3.24
C VAL A 44 -3.73 -3.20 3.77
N ILE A 45 -3.45 -2.09 3.06
CA ILE A 45 -2.54 -1.04 3.57
C ILE A 45 -3.07 -0.49 4.90
N LYS A 46 -4.36 -0.15 4.98
CA LYS A 46 -4.98 0.37 6.20
C LYS A 46 -4.89 -0.62 7.36
N ALA A 47 -5.15 -1.91 7.10
CA ALA A 47 -5.03 -2.97 8.10
C ALA A 47 -3.58 -3.14 8.61
N ILE A 48 -2.59 -3.08 7.71
CA ILE A 48 -1.17 -3.15 8.05
C ILE A 48 -0.74 -1.95 8.89
N LEU A 49 -1.12 -0.74 8.48
CA LEU A 49 -0.82 0.49 9.22
C LEU A 49 -1.45 0.44 10.62
N ARG A 50 -2.70 -0.03 10.73
CA ARG A 50 -3.35 -0.22 12.03
C ARG A 50 -2.63 -1.25 12.90
N GLY A 51 -2.23 -2.37 12.32
CA GLY A 51 -1.44 -3.39 13.03
C GLY A 51 -0.09 -2.86 13.49
N PHE A 52 0.55 -2.01 12.70
CA PHE A 52 1.79 -1.33 13.07
C PHE A 52 1.60 -0.40 14.26
N GLU A 53 0.56 0.44 14.28
CA GLU A 53 0.26 1.31 15.44
C GLU A 53 0.09 0.49 16.71
N LEU A 54 -0.69 -0.60 16.65
CA LEU A 54 -0.95 -1.47 17.80
C LEU A 54 0.31 -2.19 18.31
N ALA A 55 1.23 -2.55 17.42
CA ALA A 55 2.44 -3.30 17.79
C ALA A 55 3.60 -2.41 18.22
N SER A 56 3.68 -1.17 17.72
CA SER A 56 4.79 -0.24 17.99
C SER A 56 4.46 0.83 19.02
N ASP A 57 3.17 0.99 19.38
CA ASP A 57 2.66 2.10 20.18
C ASP A 57 2.92 3.49 19.55
N LEU A 58 3.25 3.50 18.25
CA LEU A 58 3.37 4.71 17.44
C LEU A 58 2.03 5.02 16.78
N ARG A 59 1.88 6.27 16.31
CA ARG A 59 0.69 6.71 15.56
C ARG A 59 1.05 7.07 14.13
N VAL A 60 0.31 6.55 13.17
CA VAL A 60 0.47 6.88 11.77
C VAL A 60 -0.04 8.30 11.54
N ASN A 61 0.80 9.14 10.94
CA ASN A 61 0.44 10.51 10.63
C ASN A 61 -0.19 10.61 9.23
N PHE A 62 -1.52 10.45 9.19
CA PHE A 62 -2.27 10.57 7.93
C PHE A 62 -2.20 11.95 7.28
N TRP A 63 -1.91 13.02 8.04
CA TRP A 63 -1.71 14.36 7.47
C TRP A 63 -0.44 14.46 6.63
N LYS A 64 0.54 13.57 6.87
CA LYS A 64 1.76 13.43 6.07
C LYS A 64 1.70 12.28 5.07
N SER A 65 0.57 11.57 5.00
CA SER A 65 0.36 10.47 4.07
C SER A 65 -0.54 10.93 2.91
N SER A 66 -0.27 10.44 1.71
CA SER A 66 -1.07 10.77 0.52
C SER A 66 -1.33 9.50 -0.29
N LEU A 67 -2.56 9.36 -0.79
CA LEU A 67 -2.93 8.34 -1.75
C LEU A 67 -2.93 8.96 -3.15
N MET A 68 -2.20 8.35 -4.07
CA MET A 68 -2.06 8.84 -5.44
C MET A 68 -2.44 7.75 -6.43
N GLY A 69 -3.37 8.07 -7.32
CA GLY A 69 -3.75 7.23 -8.45
C GLY A 69 -2.92 7.56 -9.68
N ILE A 70 -2.38 6.54 -10.35
CA ILE A 70 -1.65 6.70 -11.61
C ILE A 70 -2.43 5.98 -12.70
N ASN A 71 -2.91 6.72 -13.70
CA ASN A 71 -3.71 6.17 -14.80
C ASN A 71 -4.96 5.40 -14.30
N VAL A 72 -5.61 5.93 -13.26
CA VAL A 72 -6.87 5.42 -12.72
C VAL A 72 -7.99 6.40 -13.06
N SER A 73 -9.24 5.94 -13.08
CA SER A 73 -10.38 6.81 -13.29
C SER A 73 -10.62 7.69 -12.05
N ASP A 74 -11.13 8.91 -12.28
CA ASP A 74 -11.48 9.82 -11.18
C ASP A 74 -12.53 9.21 -10.25
N ASN A 75 -13.50 8.49 -10.81
CA ASN A 75 -14.52 7.76 -10.04
C ASN A 75 -13.90 6.73 -9.07
N PHE A 76 -12.79 6.10 -9.42
CA PHE A 76 -12.10 5.21 -8.47
C PHE A 76 -11.49 6.02 -7.33
N MET A 77 -10.85 7.15 -7.64
CA MET A 77 -10.20 8.01 -6.64
C MET A 77 -11.19 8.68 -5.69
N GLU A 78 -12.45 8.91 -6.10
CA GLU A 78 -13.51 9.41 -5.21
C GLU A 78 -13.94 8.37 -4.16
N VAL A 79 -13.77 7.08 -4.44
CA VAL A 79 -14.18 5.97 -3.57
C VAL A 79 -13.00 5.41 -2.74
N ALA A 80 -11.77 5.69 -3.17
CA ALA A 80 -10.51 5.22 -2.60
C ALA A 80 -10.14 5.91 -1.28
#